data_AF-A0A258QWQ9-F1
#
_entry.id   AF-A0A258QWQ9-F1
#
_cell.length_a   1.000
_cell.length_b   1.000
_cell.length_c   1.000
_cell.angle_alpha   90.00
_cell.angle_beta   90.00
_cell.angle_gamma   90.00
#
_symmetry.space_group_name_H-M   'P 1'
#
loop_
_entity.id
_entity.type
_entity.pdbx_description
1 polymer ?
#
loop_
_entity_poly.entity_id
_entity_poly.type
_entity_poly.pdbx_seq_one_letter_code
_entity_poly.pdbx_strand_id
1 'polypeptide(L)'
;MGGKLCAEQQDCYQEMARLFFNFLRISPSYTAASQYARPKRLPKRMNLDNRKVLNCYSKYGSVLSCTFEEWISAHQSLPVCISPPIIEVLRGKDRLFVCDDDILLKLCAKQEPPSITQVVNALAQVWPNTQIQQIHSQVLKGAKLKNMWKDLLLIYTIALNPGLELWRLGSMAMLVDRFIGRLDPLAARRKSDDDYMRRHMTLMVMRHKDYALYASESAALGEFPYRELTKNVQARFNFEDESFAKRLFELGNHEFDCAKNRVSQLTGFRQ
;
A
#
# COMPACT_ATOMS: atom_id res chain seq x y z
N MET A 1 9.18 29.36 -8.50
CA MET A 1 9.63 28.04 -8.01
C MET A 1 8.45 27.14 -7.63
N GLY A 2 7.50 26.86 -8.56
CA GLY A 2 6.24 26.15 -8.26
C GLY A 2 6.13 24.72 -8.83
N GLY A 3 7.10 24.24 -9.61
CA GLY A 3 6.99 22.96 -10.33
C GLY A 3 7.30 21.70 -9.49
N LYS A 4 8.12 21.83 -8.43
CA LYS A 4 8.61 20.67 -7.67
C LYS A 4 7.59 20.10 -6.67
N LEU A 5 6.80 20.98 -6.04
CA LEU A 5 5.80 20.62 -5.02
C LEU A 5 4.51 20.01 -5.60
N CYS A 6 4.13 20.39 -6.82
CA CYS A 6 2.97 19.81 -7.48
C CYS A 6 3.22 18.35 -7.92
N ALA A 7 4.47 18.03 -8.27
CA ALA A 7 4.90 16.66 -8.58
C ALA A 7 4.83 15.76 -7.32
N GLU A 8 5.36 16.21 -6.19
CA GLU A 8 5.41 15.40 -4.95
C GLU A 8 4.03 15.07 -4.34
N GLN A 9 3.01 15.90 -4.56
CA GLN A 9 1.63 15.64 -4.09
C GLN A 9 0.87 14.72 -5.06
N GLN A 10 1.10 14.86 -6.37
CA GLN A 10 0.64 13.91 -7.38
C GLN A 10 1.21 12.51 -7.09
N ASP A 11 2.47 12.44 -6.64
CA ASP A 11 3.18 11.20 -6.32
C ASP A 11 2.49 10.42 -5.18
N CYS A 12 2.13 11.06 -4.05
CA CYS A 12 1.52 10.34 -2.92
C CYS A 12 0.14 9.73 -3.27
N TYR A 13 -0.65 10.45 -4.07
CA TYR A 13 -1.95 9.98 -4.55
C TYR A 13 -1.79 8.81 -5.53
N GLN A 14 -0.94 8.98 -6.55
CA GLN A 14 -0.68 7.92 -7.52
C GLN A 14 -0.07 6.69 -6.86
N GLU A 15 0.79 6.87 -5.86
CA GLU A 15 1.34 5.78 -5.05
C GLU A 15 0.26 5.02 -4.28
N MET A 16 -0.70 5.72 -3.66
CA MET A 16 -1.78 5.09 -2.93
C MET A 16 -2.74 4.35 -3.85
N ALA A 17 -3.09 4.95 -4.99
CA ALA A 17 -3.91 4.30 -6.00
C ALA A 17 -3.20 3.05 -6.57
N ARG A 18 -1.89 3.13 -6.81
CA ARG A 18 -1.10 2.00 -7.31
C ARG A 18 -0.92 0.90 -6.29
N LEU A 19 -0.73 1.24 -5.01
CA LEU A 19 -0.74 0.24 -3.94
C LEU A 19 -2.12 -0.42 -3.85
N PHE A 20 -3.21 0.35 -3.87
CA PHE A 20 -4.55 -0.22 -3.85
C PHE A 20 -4.81 -1.16 -5.03
N PHE A 21 -4.50 -0.72 -6.26
CA PHE A 21 -4.55 -1.53 -7.48
C PHE A 21 -3.82 -2.87 -7.29
N ASN A 22 -2.57 -2.82 -6.82
CA ASN A 22 -1.77 -4.01 -6.62
C ASN A 22 -2.27 -4.90 -5.47
N PHE A 23 -2.78 -4.34 -4.38
CA PHE A 23 -3.38 -5.10 -3.29
C PHE A 23 -4.68 -5.81 -3.72
N LEU A 24 -5.47 -5.21 -4.62
CA LEU A 24 -6.57 -5.90 -5.28
C LEU A 24 -6.07 -7.06 -6.16
N ARG A 25 -4.97 -6.88 -6.91
CA ARG A 25 -4.41 -7.92 -7.80
C ARG A 25 -3.98 -9.17 -7.06
N ILE A 26 -3.35 -8.99 -5.90
CA ILE A 26 -2.86 -10.12 -5.09
C ILE A 26 -3.95 -10.74 -4.21
N SER A 27 -5.07 -10.06 -3.94
CA SER A 27 -6.15 -10.58 -3.09
C SER A 27 -6.78 -11.87 -3.65
N PRO A 28 -6.79 -12.97 -2.87
CA PRO A 28 -7.55 -14.16 -3.21
C PRO A 28 -9.06 -13.90 -3.37
N SER A 29 -9.66 -13.13 -2.45
CA SER A 29 -11.11 -12.87 -2.48
C SER A 29 -11.52 -12.01 -3.68
N TYR A 30 -10.70 -11.00 -4.03
CA TYR A 30 -10.96 -10.19 -5.22
C TYR A 30 -10.84 -11.01 -6.51
N THR A 31 -9.86 -11.92 -6.55
CA THR A 31 -9.69 -12.87 -7.66
C THR A 31 -10.91 -13.79 -7.79
N ALA A 32 -11.39 -14.37 -6.69
CA ALA A 32 -12.59 -15.20 -6.68
C ALA A 32 -13.83 -14.43 -7.17
N ALA A 33 -13.96 -13.15 -6.78
CA ALA A 33 -15.03 -12.29 -7.25
C ALA A 33 -14.99 -12.03 -8.77
N SER A 34 -13.79 -11.94 -9.36
CA SER A 34 -13.63 -11.78 -10.81
C SER A 34 -14.10 -12.99 -11.62
N GLN A 35 -14.01 -14.18 -11.03
CA GLN A 35 -14.43 -15.45 -11.65
C GLN A 35 -15.89 -15.80 -11.34
N TYR A 36 -16.52 -15.08 -10.41
CA TYR A 36 -17.88 -15.37 -9.99
C TYR A 36 -18.91 -14.88 -11.02
N ALA A 37 -19.65 -15.82 -11.61
CA ALA A 37 -20.77 -15.52 -12.49
C ALA A 37 -21.91 -14.85 -11.70
N ARG A 38 -21.90 -13.51 -11.66
CA ARG A 38 -22.81 -12.73 -10.81
C ARG A 38 -24.27 -12.88 -11.27
N PRO A 39 -25.18 -13.36 -10.41
CA PRO A 39 -26.61 -13.39 -10.73
C PRO A 39 -27.18 -11.95 -10.78
N LYS A 40 -28.28 -11.75 -11.53
CA LYS A 40 -28.98 -10.44 -11.66
C LYS A 40 -29.34 -9.79 -10.32
N ARG A 41 -29.53 -10.59 -9.26
CA ARG A 41 -29.73 -10.13 -7.89
C ARG A 41 -28.89 -10.98 -6.95
N LEU A 42 -28.19 -10.34 -6.03
CA LEU A 42 -27.41 -11.04 -5.02
C LEU A 42 -28.33 -11.77 -4.02
N PRO A 43 -28.00 -13.00 -3.61
CA PRO A 43 -28.77 -13.72 -2.60
C PRO A 43 -28.91 -12.93 -1.30
N LYS A 44 -30.13 -12.89 -0.75
CA LYS A 44 -30.43 -12.17 0.51
C LYS A 44 -29.57 -12.69 1.69
N ARG A 45 -29.32 -14.00 1.74
CA ARG A 45 -28.54 -14.70 2.79
C ARG A 45 -27.02 -14.74 2.54
N MET A 46 -26.50 -14.02 1.55
CA MET A 46 -25.05 -13.95 1.30
C MET A 46 -24.34 -13.25 2.47
N ASN A 47 -23.17 -13.79 2.87
CA ASN A 47 -22.29 -13.17 3.85
C ASN A 47 -21.99 -11.70 3.48
N LEU A 48 -22.01 -10.81 4.48
CA LEU A 48 -21.72 -9.38 4.32
C LEU A 48 -20.36 -9.15 3.63
N ASP A 49 -19.33 -9.90 4.00
CA ASP A 49 -17.98 -9.74 3.43
C ASP A 49 -17.97 -10.13 1.95
N ASN A 50 -18.57 -11.26 1.59
CA ASN A 50 -18.72 -11.66 0.18
C ASN A 50 -19.48 -10.61 -0.63
N ARG A 51 -20.51 -10.00 -0.03
CA ARG A 51 -21.26 -8.91 -0.67
C ARG A 51 -20.39 -7.66 -0.84
N LYS A 52 -19.58 -7.29 0.16
CA LYS A 52 -18.62 -6.18 0.07
C LYS A 52 -17.60 -6.42 -1.04
N VAL A 53 -17.02 -7.61 -1.12
CA VAL A 53 -16.05 -7.96 -2.17
C VAL A 53 -16.68 -7.87 -3.55
N LEU A 54 -17.87 -8.43 -3.76
CA LEU A 54 -18.57 -8.34 -5.05
C LEU A 54 -18.95 -6.91 -5.41
N ASN A 55 -19.31 -6.07 -4.43
CA ASN A 55 -19.55 -4.65 -4.65
C ASN A 55 -18.27 -3.90 -4.99
N CYS A 56 -17.14 -4.23 -4.35
CA CYS A 56 -15.83 -3.67 -4.63
C CYS A 56 -15.40 -4.02 -6.07
N TYR A 57 -15.54 -5.28 -6.48
CA TYR A 57 -15.28 -5.70 -7.86
C TYR A 57 -16.21 -5.00 -8.86
N SER A 58 -17.50 -4.87 -8.52
CA SER A 58 -18.46 -4.11 -9.36
C SER A 58 -18.09 -2.64 -9.53
N LYS A 59 -17.36 -2.06 -8.57
CA LYS A 59 -17.00 -0.65 -8.55
C LYS A 59 -15.68 -0.37 -9.26
N TYR A 60 -14.68 -1.24 -9.08
CA TYR A 60 -13.31 -1.02 -9.57
C TYR A 60 -12.92 -1.93 -10.76
N GLY A 61 -13.77 -2.89 -11.12
CA GLY A 61 -13.56 -3.75 -12.28
C GLY A 61 -12.37 -4.71 -12.16
N SER A 62 -11.92 -5.23 -13.30
CA SER A 62 -10.78 -6.16 -13.34
C SER A 62 -9.46 -5.41 -13.28
N VAL A 63 -8.68 -5.64 -12.24
CA VAL A 63 -7.26 -5.21 -12.12
C VAL A 63 -6.28 -6.25 -12.67
N LEU A 64 -6.78 -7.38 -13.14
CA LEU A 64 -5.97 -8.53 -13.59
C LEU A 64 -5.71 -8.52 -15.08
N SER A 65 -6.63 -7.90 -15.83
CA SER A 65 -6.64 -7.85 -17.28
C SER A 65 -6.35 -6.45 -17.83
N CYS A 66 -5.86 -5.53 -17.00
CA CYS A 66 -5.43 -4.20 -17.43
C CYS A 66 -4.20 -3.74 -16.65
N THR A 67 -3.47 -2.79 -17.23
CA THR A 67 -2.35 -2.10 -16.60
C THR A 67 -2.84 -1.06 -15.59
N PHE A 68 -1.96 -0.62 -14.69
CA PHE A 68 -2.30 0.44 -13.73
C PHE A 68 -2.77 1.72 -14.44
N GLU A 69 -2.14 2.10 -15.55
CA GLU A 69 -2.45 3.34 -16.28
C GLU A 69 -3.84 3.31 -16.94
N GLU A 70 -4.23 2.17 -17.51
CA GLU A 70 -5.58 1.96 -18.04
C GLU A 70 -6.60 1.98 -16.89
N TRP A 71 -6.29 1.30 -15.79
CA TRP A 71 -7.16 1.21 -14.63
C TRP A 71 -7.40 2.57 -13.97
N ILE A 72 -6.35 3.35 -13.71
CA ILE A 72 -6.49 4.65 -13.04
C ILE A 72 -7.23 5.66 -13.93
N SER A 73 -7.01 5.61 -15.24
CA SER A 73 -7.69 6.48 -16.21
C SER A 73 -9.20 6.22 -16.25
N ALA A 74 -9.63 4.96 -16.11
CA ALA A 74 -11.04 4.60 -16.05
C ALA A 74 -11.73 4.97 -14.71
N HIS A 75 -10.95 5.27 -13.66
CA HIS A 75 -11.46 5.43 -12.29
C HIS A 75 -11.14 6.79 -11.65
N GLN A 76 -10.79 7.81 -12.44
CA GLN A 76 -10.42 9.15 -11.98
C GLN A 76 -11.47 9.82 -11.07
N SER A 77 -12.74 9.38 -11.11
CA SER A 77 -13.86 9.93 -10.33
C SER A 77 -14.21 9.16 -9.05
N LEU A 78 -13.57 8.01 -8.76
CA LEU A 78 -13.94 7.17 -7.62
C LEU A 78 -13.39 7.69 -6.27
N PRO A 79 -13.93 7.24 -5.11
CA PRO A 79 -13.49 7.72 -3.80
C PRO A 79 -12.04 7.40 -3.37
N VAL A 80 -11.36 6.50 -4.07
CA VAL A 80 -9.88 6.35 -3.95
C VAL A 80 -9.17 7.57 -4.56
N CYS A 81 -9.91 8.31 -5.40
CA CYS A 81 -9.66 9.59 -6.06
C CYS A 81 -10.54 10.72 -5.48
N ILE A 82 -10.84 10.73 -4.16
CA ILE A 82 -11.41 11.95 -3.54
C ILE A 82 -10.35 13.06 -3.67
N SER A 83 -10.76 14.19 -4.24
CA SER A 83 -9.96 15.41 -4.28
C SER A 83 -9.44 15.73 -2.87
N PRO A 84 -8.15 16.05 -2.70
CA PRO A 84 -7.53 16.19 -1.39
C PRO A 84 -8.31 17.20 -0.53
N PRO A 85 -8.41 16.98 0.79
CA PRO A 85 -8.96 17.99 1.70
C PRO A 85 -8.17 19.29 1.57
N ILE A 86 -8.88 20.41 1.67
CA ILE A 86 -8.43 21.78 1.36
C ILE A 86 -7.29 22.24 2.30
N ILE A 87 -7.17 21.67 3.49
CA ILE A 87 -6.11 21.98 4.46
C ILE A 87 -5.70 20.68 5.15
N GLU A 88 -4.41 20.38 5.14
CA GLU A 88 -3.84 19.25 5.89
C GLU A 88 -2.88 19.77 6.97
N VAL A 89 -3.13 19.38 8.22
CA VAL A 89 -2.36 19.81 9.40
C VAL A 89 -1.35 18.72 9.77
N LEU A 90 -0.06 19.03 9.74
CA LEU A 90 1.02 18.10 10.07
C LEU A 90 1.77 18.55 11.33
N ARG A 91 2.28 17.59 12.11
CA ARG A 91 3.19 17.88 13.24
C ARG A 91 4.64 17.65 12.81
N GLY A 92 5.57 18.46 13.32
CA GLY A 92 6.98 18.46 12.90
C GLY A 92 7.70 17.11 12.94
N LYS A 93 7.36 16.24 13.91
CA LYS A 93 7.94 14.89 14.08
C LYS A 93 7.86 13.96 12.85
N ASP A 94 7.00 14.29 11.88
CA ASP A 94 6.80 13.51 10.66
C ASP A 94 7.70 13.99 9.49
N ARG A 95 8.62 14.95 9.72
CA ARG A 95 9.53 15.53 8.71
C ARG A 95 10.93 15.77 9.29
N LEU A 96 11.97 15.46 8.53
CA LEU A 96 13.39 15.50 8.96
C LEU A 96 13.97 16.92 9.24
N PHE A 97 13.18 17.99 9.13
CA PHE A 97 13.68 19.38 9.15
C PHE A 97 12.78 20.38 9.89
N VAL A 98 11.91 19.91 10.80
CA VAL A 98 10.91 20.75 11.48
C VAL A 98 10.90 20.40 12.97
N CYS A 99 10.80 21.39 13.86
CA CYS A 99 10.83 21.17 15.31
C CYS A 99 9.57 20.42 15.76
N ASP A 100 9.69 19.62 16.82
CA ASP A 100 8.62 18.70 17.26
C ASP A 100 7.29 19.39 17.61
N ASP A 101 7.36 20.66 18.03
CA ASP A 101 6.20 21.49 18.42
C ASP A 101 5.60 22.30 17.26
N ASP A 102 6.18 22.24 16.06
CA ASP A 102 5.68 23.03 14.93
C ASP A 102 4.42 22.41 14.32
N ILE A 103 3.50 23.29 13.93
CA ILE A 103 2.28 22.96 13.19
C ILE A 103 2.44 23.44 11.75
N LEU A 104 2.36 22.51 10.82
CA LEU A 104 2.43 22.80 9.38
C LEU A 104 1.04 22.78 8.78
N LEU A 105 0.67 23.86 8.10
CA LEU A 105 -0.53 23.94 7.27
C LEU A 105 -0.14 23.71 5.82
N LYS A 106 -0.57 22.58 5.26
CA LYS A 106 -0.35 22.26 3.86
C LYS A 106 -1.53 22.79 3.03
N LEU A 107 -1.22 23.72 2.13
CA LEU A 107 -2.16 24.32 1.19
C LEU A 107 -1.93 23.78 -0.22
N CYS A 108 -3.00 23.56 -0.98
CA CYS A 108 -2.91 23.06 -2.36
C CYS A 108 -2.56 24.19 -3.35
N ALA A 109 -1.60 23.95 -4.23
CA ALA A 109 -0.98 24.97 -5.09
C ALA A 109 -1.85 25.47 -6.27
N LYS A 110 -3.06 24.94 -6.48
CA LYS A 110 -3.92 25.26 -7.63
C LYS A 110 -5.12 26.18 -7.31
N GLN A 111 -5.17 26.75 -6.10
CA GLN A 111 -6.20 27.70 -5.68
C GLN A 111 -5.53 28.97 -5.16
N GLU A 112 -6.24 30.10 -5.21
CA GLU A 112 -5.76 31.32 -4.57
C GLU A 112 -5.50 31.06 -3.08
N PRO A 113 -4.40 31.60 -2.51
CA PRO A 113 -4.07 31.38 -1.11
C PRO A 113 -5.24 31.82 -0.22
N PRO A 114 -5.63 31.02 0.78
CA PRO A 114 -6.74 31.38 1.65
C PRO A 114 -6.44 32.69 2.37
N SER A 115 -7.45 33.54 2.51
CA SER A 115 -7.30 34.77 3.26
C SER A 115 -7.01 34.47 4.74
N ILE A 116 -6.36 35.41 5.43
CA ILE A 116 -6.04 35.27 6.87
C ILE A 116 -7.30 34.93 7.68
N THR A 117 -8.45 35.50 7.31
CA THR A 117 -9.75 35.23 7.92
C THR A 117 -10.24 33.79 7.70
N GLN A 118 -9.97 33.19 6.54
CA GLN A 118 -10.34 31.78 6.25
C GLN A 118 -9.49 30.79 7.05
N VAL A 119 -8.18 31.07 7.21
CA VAL A 119 -7.27 30.24 8.02
C VAL A 119 -7.65 30.32 9.49
N VAL A 120 -7.90 31.52 10.01
CA VAL A 120 -8.33 31.74 11.40
C VAL A 120 -9.69 31.09 11.66
N ASN A 121 -10.66 31.19 10.74
CA ASN A 121 -11.96 30.51 10.87
C ASN A 121 -11.83 28.98 10.79
N ALA A 122 -10.94 28.44 9.96
CA ALA A 122 -10.68 27.00 9.90
C ALA A 122 -10.04 26.49 11.19
N LEU A 123 -9.08 27.24 11.77
CA LEU A 123 -8.46 26.90 13.05
C LEU A 123 -9.42 27.09 14.24
N ALA A 124 -10.26 28.12 14.21
CA ALA A 124 -11.24 28.42 15.25
C ALA A 124 -12.47 27.50 15.21
N GLN A 125 -12.86 26.96 14.04
CA GLN A 125 -13.86 25.88 13.97
C GLN A 125 -13.35 24.56 14.54
N VAL A 126 -12.03 24.35 14.48
CA VAL A 126 -11.38 23.15 15.02
C VAL A 126 -11.14 23.26 16.52
N TRP A 127 -10.88 24.46 17.06
CA TRP A 127 -10.85 24.70 18.52
C TRP A 127 -11.58 25.98 18.93
N PRO A 128 -12.93 25.96 19.02
CA PRO A 128 -13.70 27.15 19.36
C PRO A 128 -13.59 27.55 20.85
N ASN A 129 -13.35 26.59 21.75
CA ASN A 129 -13.09 26.75 23.20
C ASN A 129 -12.52 25.46 23.83
N THR A 130 -11.84 24.62 23.05
CA THR A 130 -11.49 23.25 23.44
C THR A 130 -10.00 23.01 23.26
N GLN A 131 -9.39 22.40 24.29
CA GLN A 131 -8.13 21.67 24.18
C GLN A 131 -8.29 20.46 23.25
N ILE A 132 -7.34 20.33 22.34
CA ILE A 132 -7.24 19.28 21.32
C ILE A 132 -7.28 17.87 21.93
N GLN A 133 -8.36 17.11 21.72
CA GLN A 133 -8.42 15.71 22.21
C GLN A 133 -8.11 14.64 21.15
N GLN A 134 -8.34 14.84 19.85
CA GLN A 134 -7.80 13.94 18.80
C GLN A 134 -7.90 14.53 17.38
N ILE A 135 -6.92 14.19 16.52
CA ILE A 135 -6.81 14.58 15.11
C ILE A 135 -6.68 13.30 14.28
N HIS A 136 -7.54 13.10 13.27
CA HIS A 136 -7.36 12.01 12.30
C HIS A 136 -6.46 12.47 11.16
N SER A 137 -5.27 11.87 11.11
CA SER A 137 -4.29 12.02 10.03
C SER A 137 -4.34 10.76 9.17
N GLN A 138 -4.67 10.91 7.88
CA GLN A 138 -4.35 9.87 6.89
C GLN A 138 -3.23 10.34 5.96
N VAL A 139 -2.18 10.92 6.55
CA VAL A 139 -0.84 10.69 6.04
C VAL A 139 -0.43 9.33 6.57
N LEU A 140 -0.29 8.33 5.70
CA LEU A 140 0.44 7.14 6.09
C LEU A 140 1.83 7.61 6.52
N LYS A 141 2.16 7.46 7.81
CA LYS A 141 3.52 7.66 8.32
C LYS A 141 4.49 7.03 7.32
N GLY A 142 5.55 7.72 6.89
CA GLY A 142 6.42 7.25 5.80
C GLY A 142 6.89 5.80 5.97
N ALA A 143 7.04 5.32 7.21
CA ALA A 143 7.29 3.92 7.53
C ALA A 143 6.18 2.93 7.12
N LYS A 144 4.89 3.29 7.29
CA LYS A 144 3.76 2.44 6.89
C LYS A 144 3.65 2.32 5.38
N LEU A 145 3.80 3.43 4.65
CA LEU A 145 3.82 3.43 3.18
C LEU A 145 4.99 2.60 2.64
N LYS A 146 6.20 2.82 3.19
CA LYS A 146 7.39 2.01 2.86
C LYS A 146 7.16 0.52 3.12
N ASN A 147 6.56 0.17 4.26
CA ASN A 147 6.26 -1.23 4.57
C ASN A 147 5.24 -1.83 3.61
N MET A 148 4.25 -1.07 3.13
CA MET A 148 3.28 -1.56 2.14
C MET A 148 3.94 -1.85 0.78
N TRP A 149 4.89 -1.02 0.35
CA TRP A 149 5.69 -1.31 -0.84
C TRP A 149 6.59 -2.55 -0.66
N LYS A 150 7.17 -2.73 0.53
CA LYS A 150 7.93 -3.93 0.87
C LYS A 150 7.06 -5.19 0.95
N ASP A 151 5.86 -5.08 1.54
CA ASP A 151 4.83 -6.13 1.57
C ASP A 151 4.54 -6.56 0.13
N LEU A 152 4.27 -5.60 -0.77
CA LEU A 152 3.97 -5.88 -2.16
C LEU A 152 5.15 -6.51 -2.92
N LEU A 153 6.35 -5.93 -2.81
CA LEU A 153 7.56 -6.45 -3.44
C LEU A 153 7.86 -7.89 -2.99
N LEU A 154 7.65 -8.19 -1.70
CA LEU A 154 7.81 -9.54 -1.17
C LEU A 154 6.87 -10.54 -1.86
N ILE A 155 5.59 -10.21 -2.02
CA ILE A 155 4.62 -11.12 -2.65
C ILE A 155 5.00 -11.41 -4.11
N TYR A 156 5.39 -10.38 -4.87
CA TYR A 156 5.91 -10.59 -6.23
C TYR A 156 7.19 -11.43 -6.25
N THR A 157 8.10 -11.19 -5.31
CA THR A 157 9.38 -11.91 -5.23
C THR A 157 9.15 -13.40 -4.91
N ILE A 158 8.23 -13.72 -4.00
CA ILE A 158 7.83 -15.10 -3.68
C ILE A 158 7.18 -15.75 -4.91
N ALA A 159 6.28 -15.04 -5.60
CA ALA A 159 5.60 -15.56 -6.78
C ALA A 159 6.55 -15.91 -7.94
N LEU A 160 7.63 -15.12 -8.13
CA LEU A 160 8.67 -15.42 -9.13
C LEU A 160 9.61 -16.55 -8.71
N ASN A 161 9.72 -16.81 -7.40
CA ASN A 161 10.75 -17.70 -6.84
C ASN A 161 10.19 -18.60 -5.73
N PRO A 162 9.13 -19.40 -5.97
CA PRO A 162 8.42 -20.13 -4.91
C PRO A 162 9.30 -21.16 -4.17
N GLY A 163 10.36 -21.66 -4.81
CA GLY A 163 11.29 -22.63 -4.24
C GLY A 163 12.47 -22.04 -3.45
N LEU A 164 12.64 -20.71 -3.40
CA LEU A 164 13.76 -20.11 -2.67
C LEU A 164 13.50 -20.08 -1.16
N GLU A 165 14.59 -20.13 -0.39
CA GLU A 165 14.54 -19.97 1.06
C GLU A 165 13.95 -18.59 1.43
N LEU A 166 13.06 -18.55 2.42
CA LEU A 166 12.36 -17.33 2.81
C LEU A 166 13.32 -16.16 3.11
N TRP A 167 14.44 -16.41 3.79
CA TRP A 167 15.40 -15.35 4.10
C TRP A 167 16.01 -14.71 2.83
N ARG A 168 16.15 -15.45 1.72
CA ARG A 168 16.60 -14.92 0.43
C ARG A 168 15.54 -14.01 -0.18
N LEU A 169 14.28 -14.46 -0.17
CA LEU A 169 13.13 -13.69 -0.63
C LEU A 169 12.98 -12.37 0.16
N GLY A 170 13.15 -12.42 1.48
CA GLY A 170 13.11 -11.23 2.33
C GLY A 170 14.26 -10.26 2.10
N SER A 171 15.46 -10.77 1.80
CA SER A 171 16.61 -9.93 1.44
C SER A 171 16.42 -9.28 0.06
N MET A 172 15.97 -10.04 -0.94
CA MET A 172 15.61 -9.52 -2.26
C MET A 172 14.53 -8.42 -2.19
N ALA A 173 13.56 -8.58 -1.30
CA ALA A 173 12.51 -7.59 -1.05
C ALA A 173 12.93 -6.45 -0.10
N MET A 174 14.19 -6.41 0.35
CA MET A 174 14.75 -5.38 1.23
C MET A 174 13.92 -5.16 2.52
N LEU A 175 13.39 -6.23 3.13
CA LEU A 175 12.44 -6.08 4.25
C LEU A 175 13.06 -5.37 5.46
N VAL A 176 14.32 -5.64 5.77
CA VAL A 176 15.02 -5.13 6.94
C VAL A 176 16.12 -4.16 6.54
N ASP A 177 15.91 -2.86 6.76
CA ASP A 177 16.81 -1.78 6.32
C ASP A 177 18.27 -2.03 6.74
N ARG A 178 18.50 -2.42 8.00
CA ARG A 178 19.86 -2.66 8.53
C ARG A 178 20.58 -3.89 7.94
N PHE A 179 19.90 -4.74 7.17
CA PHE A 179 20.50 -5.91 6.53
C PHE A 179 20.78 -5.69 5.03
N ILE A 180 20.31 -4.59 4.46
CA ILE A 180 20.56 -4.22 3.06
C ILE A 180 22.07 -4.08 2.84
N GLY A 181 22.59 -4.76 1.81
CA GLY A 181 24.03 -4.80 1.49
C GLY A 181 24.88 -5.68 2.43
N ARG A 182 24.33 -6.17 3.54
CA ARG A 182 25.03 -7.05 4.49
C ARG A 182 24.66 -8.52 4.30
N LEU A 183 23.36 -8.80 4.08
CA LEU A 183 22.85 -10.14 3.86
C LEU A 183 22.63 -10.38 2.36
N ASP A 184 23.61 -10.98 1.69
CA ASP A 184 23.52 -11.29 0.26
C ASP A 184 22.52 -12.44 -0.01
N PRO A 185 21.43 -12.20 -0.77
CA PRO A 185 20.43 -13.23 -1.08
C PRO A 185 20.97 -14.35 -1.99
N LEU A 186 22.12 -14.18 -2.63
CA LEU A 186 22.76 -15.18 -3.50
C LEU A 186 23.92 -15.91 -2.80
N ALA A 187 24.27 -15.52 -1.58
CA ALA A 187 25.38 -16.11 -0.85
C ALA A 187 25.21 -17.62 -0.59
N ALA A 188 26.34 -18.33 -0.55
CA ALA A 188 26.38 -19.74 -0.15
C ALA A 188 25.96 -19.92 1.32
N ARG A 189 25.23 -21.00 1.61
CA ARG A 189 24.64 -21.28 2.93
C ARG A 189 25.67 -21.42 4.06
N ARG A 190 26.95 -21.67 3.77
CA ARG A 190 27.97 -22.04 4.77
C ARG A 190 28.62 -20.88 5.55
N LYS A 191 28.25 -19.62 5.30
CA LYS A 191 28.69 -18.50 6.16
C LYS A 191 27.95 -18.54 7.51
N SER A 192 28.63 -18.96 8.57
CA SER A 192 28.09 -19.02 9.95
C SER A 192 27.66 -17.65 10.48
N ASP A 193 28.35 -16.60 10.02
CA ASP A 193 28.23 -15.26 10.61
C ASP A 193 26.89 -14.57 10.31
N ASP A 194 26.14 -15.11 9.34
CA ASP A 194 24.84 -14.57 8.91
C ASP A 194 23.64 -15.30 9.54
N ASP A 195 23.84 -16.35 10.35
CA ASP A 195 22.76 -17.21 10.84
C ASP A 195 21.67 -16.44 11.60
N TYR A 196 22.07 -15.47 12.43
CA TYR A 196 21.12 -14.57 13.10
C TYR A 196 20.30 -13.74 12.09
N MET A 197 20.97 -13.15 11.10
CA MET A 197 20.30 -12.30 10.09
C MET A 197 19.32 -13.12 9.26
N ARG A 198 19.67 -14.35 8.89
CA ARG A 198 18.81 -15.27 8.15
C ARG A 198 17.57 -15.65 8.94
N ARG A 199 17.72 -16.05 10.20
CA ARG A 199 16.58 -16.38 11.08
C ARG A 199 15.66 -15.17 11.28
N HIS A 200 16.24 -14.00 11.54
CA HIS A 200 15.47 -12.77 11.69
C HIS A 200 14.72 -12.40 10.41
N MET A 201 15.36 -12.52 9.25
CA MET A 201 14.74 -12.25 7.95
C MET A 201 13.58 -13.22 7.66
N THR A 202 13.74 -14.52 7.93
CA THR A 202 12.65 -15.50 7.81
C THR A 202 11.43 -15.11 8.65
N LEU A 203 11.64 -14.67 9.90
CA LEU A 203 10.55 -14.19 10.75
C LEU A 203 9.87 -12.93 10.18
N MET A 204 10.64 -12.01 9.60
CA MET A 204 10.08 -10.82 8.96
C MET A 204 9.27 -11.18 7.73
N VAL A 205 9.73 -12.11 6.90
CA VAL A 205 8.99 -12.60 5.73
C VAL A 205 7.62 -13.13 6.12
N MET A 206 7.53 -13.97 7.15
CA MET A 206 6.24 -14.48 7.62
C MET A 206 5.29 -13.33 8.04
N ARG A 207 5.79 -12.37 8.82
CA ARG A 207 4.99 -11.20 9.26
C ARG A 207 4.52 -10.33 8.11
N HIS A 208 5.42 -10.00 7.18
CA HIS A 208 5.12 -9.17 6.01
C HIS A 208 4.15 -9.88 5.05
N LYS A 209 4.23 -11.22 4.93
CA LYS A 209 3.26 -12.02 4.16
C LYS A 209 1.85 -11.91 4.75
N ASP A 210 1.72 -12.04 6.07
CA ASP A 210 0.43 -11.89 6.75
C ASP A 210 -0.10 -10.46 6.59
N TYR A 211 0.76 -9.45 6.74
CA TYR A 211 0.37 -8.05 6.51
C TYR A 211 -0.06 -7.76 5.08
N ALA A 212 0.62 -8.32 4.09
CA ALA A 212 0.24 -8.20 2.69
C ALA A 212 -1.13 -8.85 2.44
N LEU A 213 -1.37 -10.03 3.02
CA LEU A 213 -2.66 -10.72 2.94
C LEU A 213 -3.77 -9.87 3.53
N TYR A 214 -3.61 -9.37 4.77
CA TYR A 214 -4.60 -8.52 5.41
C TYR A 214 -4.86 -7.23 4.64
N ALA A 215 -3.81 -6.59 4.11
CA ALA A 215 -3.96 -5.40 3.28
C ALA A 215 -4.71 -5.68 1.98
N SER A 216 -4.43 -6.82 1.34
CA SER A 216 -5.11 -7.26 0.11
C SER A 216 -6.60 -7.56 0.34
N GLU A 217 -6.93 -8.24 1.43
CA GLU A 217 -8.32 -8.59 1.75
C GLU A 217 -9.11 -7.37 2.22
N SER A 218 -8.49 -6.47 2.99
CA SER A 218 -9.07 -5.15 3.30
C SER A 218 -9.34 -4.33 2.04
N ALA A 219 -8.41 -4.35 1.06
CA ALA A 219 -8.64 -3.74 -0.23
C ALA A 219 -9.83 -4.36 -0.98
N ALA A 220 -9.93 -5.69 -0.99
CA ALA A 220 -11.06 -6.39 -1.59
C ALA A 220 -12.40 -6.04 -0.92
N LEU A 221 -12.41 -5.77 0.38
CA LEU A 221 -13.60 -5.29 1.11
C LEU A 221 -13.93 -3.81 0.87
N GLY A 222 -13.01 -3.07 0.23
CA GLY A 222 -13.14 -1.62 0.00
C GLY A 222 -12.73 -0.76 1.20
N GLU A 223 -11.97 -1.31 2.15
CA GLU A 223 -11.58 -0.67 3.41
C GLU A 223 -10.08 -0.27 3.45
N PHE A 224 -9.41 -0.30 2.30
CA PHE A 224 -8.01 0.12 2.18
C PHE A 224 -7.80 1.62 2.46
N PRO A 225 -6.70 2.04 3.13
CA PRO A 225 -5.55 1.27 3.63
C PRO A 225 -5.69 0.85 5.10
N TYR A 226 -6.93 0.78 5.61
CA TYR A 226 -7.19 0.51 7.01
C TYR A 226 -7.01 -0.99 7.31
N ARG A 227 -6.28 -1.26 8.38
CA ARG A 227 -6.01 -2.61 8.89
C ARG A 227 -6.82 -2.76 10.17
N GLU A 228 -8.12 -3.02 10.08
CA GLU A 228 -8.72 -3.80 11.15
C GLU A 228 -8.42 -5.26 10.82
N LEU A 229 -7.70 -5.91 11.72
CA LEU A 229 -7.46 -7.36 11.65
C LEU A 229 -8.82 -8.02 11.72
N THR A 230 -9.44 -8.25 10.57
CA THR A 230 -10.65 -9.06 10.45
C THR A 230 -10.30 -10.41 11.06
N LYS A 231 -10.92 -10.72 12.20
CA LYS A 231 -10.55 -11.84 13.07
C LYS A 231 -10.65 -13.22 12.41
N ASN A 232 -11.13 -13.32 11.16
CA ASN A 232 -11.41 -14.57 10.47
C ASN A 232 -11.07 -14.52 8.96
N VAL A 233 -9.90 -13.99 8.56
CA VAL A 233 -9.43 -14.22 7.18
C VAL A 233 -9.01 -15.69 7.04
N GLN A 234 -9.89 -16.52 6.51
CA GLN A 234 -9.56 -17.91 6.15
C GLN A 234 -8.77 -18.00 4.83
N ALA A 235 -8.70 -16.90 4.07
CA ALA A 235 -7.92 -16.82 2.85
C ALA A 235 -6.41 -16.97 3.14
N ARG A 236 -5.67 -17.53 2.20
CA ARG A 236 -4.22 -17.63 2.21
C ARG A 236 -3.71 -17.41 0.78
N PHE A 237 -2.52 -16.83 0.65
CA PHE A 237 -1.82 -16.91 -0.62
C PHE A 237 -1.43 -18.36 -0.88
N ASN A 238 -1.77 -18.86 -2.07
CA ASN A 238 -1.28 -20.13 -2.55
C ASN A 238 -0.18 -19.86 -3.59
N PHE A 239 1.09 -19.87 -3.16
CA PHE A 239 2.23 -19.64 -4.05
C PHE A 239 2.65 -20.89 -4.83
N GLU A 240 2.12 -22.05 -4.46
CA GLU A 240 2.32 -23.31 -5.19
C GLU A 240 1.31 -23.46 -6.35
N ASP A 241 0.27 -22.62 -6.37
CA ASP A 241 -0.67 -22.52 -7.48
C ASP A 241 -0.02 -21.77 -8.65
N GLU A 242 0.33 -22.51 -9.70
CA GLU A 242 0.89 -21.94 -10.93
C GLU A 242 0.00 -20.84 -11.53
N SER A 243 -1.32 -20.91 -11.29
CA SER A 243 -2.26 -19.88 -11.76
C SER A 243 -2.08 -18.55 -11.04
N PHE A 244 -1.57 -18.54 -9.80
CA PHE A 244 -1.33 -17.32 -9.04
C PHE A 244 -0.21 -16.49 -9.66
N ALA A 245 0.97 -17.10 -9.86
CA ALA A 245 2.11 -16.42 -10.47
C ALA A 245 1.81 -16.05 -11.93
N LYS A 246 1.26 -16.99 -12.72
CA LYS A 246 0.93 -16.75 -14.13
C LYS A 246 0.04 -15.52 -14.29
N ARG A 247 -1.02 -15.39 -13.49
CA ARG A 247 -1.98 -14.28 -13.54
C ARG A 247 -1.37 -12.96 -13.05
N LEU A 248 -0.45 -13.01 -12.09
CA LEU A 248 0.22 -11.83 -11.56
C LEU A 248 1.20 -11.20 -12.58
N PHE A 249 1.76 -12.03 -13.46
CA PHE A 249 2.73 -11.63 -14.49
C PHE A 249 2.19 -11.71 -15.94
N GLU A 250 0.89 -11.97 -16.12
CA GLU A 250 0.26 -12.10 -17.44
C GLU A 250 0.43 -10.85 -18.31
N LEU A 251 0.41 -9.67 -17.68
CA LEU A 251 0.61 -8.36 -18.32
C LEU A 251 2.08 -7.89 -18.26
N GLY A 252 3.01 -8.79 -17.93
CA GLY A 252 4.43 -8.50 -17.76
C GLY A 252 4.85 -8.09 -16.35
N ASN A 253 6.09 -7.62 -16.23
CA ASN A 253 6.77 -7.36 -14.95
C ASN A 253 6.66 -5.91 -14.45
N HIS A 254 5.90 -5.05 -15.14
CA HIS A 254 5.86 -3.61 -14.88
C HIS A 254 5.58 -3.24 -13.41
N GLU A 255 4.62 -3.92 -12.78
CA GLU A 255 4.27 -3.64 -11.37
C GLU A 255 5.31 -4.19 -10.39
N PHE A 256 5.98 -5.30 -10.73
CA PHE A 256 7.12 -5.79 -9.95
C PHE A 256 8.29 -4.82 -10.02
N ASP A 257 8.65 -4.37 -11.23
CA ASP A 257 9.74 -3.42 -11.44
C ASP A 257 9.43 -2.08 -10.76
N CYS A 258 8.18 -1.62 -10.82
CA CYS A 258 7.73 -0.44 -10.08
C CYS A 258 7.90 -0.62 -8.57
N ALA A 259 7.42 -1.74 -8.00
CA ALA A 259 7.55 -2.01 -6.58
C ALA A 259 9.02 -2.08 -6.15
N LYS A 260 9.86 -2.75 -6.96
CA LYS A 260 11.31 -2.86 -6.72
C LYS A 260 11.98 -1.49 -6.72
N ASN A 261 11.77 -0.69 -7.77
CA ASN A 261 12.32 0.66 -7.89
C ASN A 261 11.87 1.54 -6.73
N ARG A 262 10.60 1.47 -6.35
CA ARG A 262 10.07 2.28 -5.25
C ARG A 262 10.64 1.88 -3.90
N VAL A 263 10.76 0.58 -3.61
CA VAL A 263 11.42 0.13 -2.36
C VAL A 263 12.88 0.58 -2.34
N SER A 264 13.64 0.43 -3.43
CA SER A 264 15.03 0.89 -3.51
C SER A 264 15.18 2.39 -3.22
N GLN A 265 14.28 3.23 -3.77
CA GLN A 265 14.23 4.66 -3.47
C GLN A 265 13.96 4.92 -1.97
N LEU A 266 12.98 4.22 -1.38
CA LEU A 266 12.55 4.41 0.00
C LEU A 266 13.54 3.84 1.04
N THR A 267 14.40 2.91 0.64
CA THR A 267 15.46 2.33 1.51
C THR A 267 16.82 3.00 1.29
N GLY A 268 16.94 3.90 0.32
CA GLY A 268 18.20 4.55 -0.02
C GLY A 268 19.22 3.62 -0.69
N PHE A 269 18.78 2.45 -1.17
CA PHE A 269 19.64 1.50 -1.86
C PHE A 269 19.74 1.86 -3.35
N ARG A 270 20.94 2.25 -3.80
CA ARG A 270 21.26 2.37 -5.24
C ARG A 270 22.03 1.11 -5.65
N GLN A 271 21.49 0.38 -6.61
CA GLN A 271 22.24 -0.69 -7.31
C GLN A 271 23.30 -0.08 -8.22
#